data_AF-M5BRN6-F1
#
_entry.id   AF-M5BRN6-F1
#
_cell.length_a   1.000
_cell.length_b   1.000
_cell.length_c   1.000
_cell.angle_alpha   90.00
_cell.angle_beta   90.00
_cell.angle_gamma   90.00
#
_symmetry.space_group_name_H-M   'P 1'
#
loop_
_entity.id
_entity.type
_entity.pdbx_description
1 polymer ?
#
loop_
_entity_poly.entity_id
_entity_poly.type
_entity_poly.pdbx_seq_one_letter_code
_entity_poly.pdbx_strand_id
1 'polypeptide(L)'
;MHFLDRIAVPTLRALQAVTQSAVQQIHNNNRSAEWWKPLEALLAILGTHSETILETLENEESEERPKPIHVDAMIKEIVPQLASATEHPFLQGRAIVFASQYASILPQGIQIQYLEAAWTVLKSETSAPVKLSAVKAIRNFISHISGDAMAQVAPRILQDLAPLLLVTAEETLALIMETLSVLLKVEGGKWLTADHAGSLTTALLDVWRNNVKDQVLLSVITDVFEGLAAASYQATVSRALPSLSAALGSVSKDETWVTSSALEIITGLMRGVHEGQLGQGFFDNLGPALFKAIGETEDREVIQYQNGIECLTLIIRKDHGQLTQWHDPAGRSGLDNVLSFLARLLQRDQNESGGLVIGDLIIHLFRRSGEQIGPVLPELLQAMVTRIDSAKTATFLQSLIVPFAFLIHTQRDNVLNLLESTSVNSKSGLEVFIHVWCENAEMLQGNWPSRIRQVH
;
A
#
# COMPACT_ATOMS: atom_id res chain seq x y z
N MET A 1 -17.52 15.08 20.63
CA MET A 1 -16.55 16.15 20.98
C MET A 1 -15.95 15.76 22.32
N HIS A 2 -14.73 15.21 22.34
CA HIS A 2 -14.17 14.53 23.52
C HIS A 2 -13.65 15.55 24.55
N PHE A 3 -13.83 15.28 25.85
CA PHE A 3 -13.32 16.14 26.93
C PHE A 3 -11.79 16.30 26.91
N LEU A 4 -11.09 15.29 26.40
CA LEU A 4 -9.64 15.31 26.20
C LEU A 4 -9.20 16.38 25.19
N ASP A 5 -10.04 16.74 24.21
CA ASP A 5 -9.70 17.75 23.20
C ASP A 5 -9.84 19.19 23.73
N ARG A 6 -10.69 19.41 24.73
CA ARG A 6 -10.96 20.76 25.29
C ARG A 6 -10.26 21.04 26.61
N ILE A 7 -10.04 20.02 27.45
CA ILE A 7 -9.55 20.16 28.82
C ILE A 7 -8.56 19.03 29.14
N ALA A 8 -7.57 18.81 28.27
CA ALA A 8 -6.64 17.68 28.35
C ALA A 8 -5.96 17.52 29.73
N VAL A 9 -5.31 18.58 30.24
CA VAL A 9 -4.47 18.50 31.45
C VAL A 9 -5.28 18.17 32.72
N PRO A 10 -6.41 18.85 33.05
CA PRO A 10 -7.24 18.46 34.19
C PRO A 10 -7.84 17.06 34.06
N THR A 11 -8.24 16.64 32.86
CA THR A 11 -8.75 15.29 32.62
C THR A 11 -7.68 14.24 32.86
N LEU A 12 -6.44 14.47 32.42
CA LEU A 12 -5.33 13.54 32.65
C LEU A 12 -4.93 13.44 34.12
N ARG A 13 -4.98 14.54 34.87
CA ARG A 13 -4.75 14.51 36.32
C ARG A 13 -5.83 13.73 37.07
N ALA A 14 -7.10 13.86 36.65
CA ALA A 14 -8.18 13.05 37.21
C ALA A 14 -7.99 11.56 36.89
N LEU A 15 -7.59 11.22 35.65
CA LEU A 15 -7.26 9.85 35.27
C LEU A 15 -6.09 9.29 36.08
N GLN A 16 -5.03 10.07 36.31
CA GLN A 16 -3.90 9.67 37.16
C GLN A 16 -4.34 9.32 38.60
N ALA A 17 -5.27 10.10 39.18
CA ALA A 17 -5.81 9.80 40.51
C ALA A 17 -6.61 8.49 40.52
N VAL A 18 -7.39 8.23 39.47
CA VAL A 18 -8.12 6.97 39.29
C VAL A 18 -7.15 5.80 39.12
N THR A 19 -6.08 5.98 38.34
CA THR A 19 -5.00 4.98 38.16
C THR A 19 -4.37 4.63 39.50
N GLN A 20 -3.98 5.61 40.32
CA GLN A 20 -3.39 5.36 41.62
C GLN A 20 -4.33 4.58 42.55
N SER A 21 -5.61 4.94 42.57
CA SER A 21 -6.64 4.23 43.34
C SER A 21 -6.80 2.77 42.88
N ALA A 22 -6.85 2.55 41.56
CA ALA A 22 -6.97 1.21 40.99
C ALA A 22 -5.74 0.33 41.28
N VAL A 23 -4.54 0.91 41.27
CA VAL A 23 -3.28 0.22 41.60
C VAL A 23 -3.19 -0.16 43.08
N GLN A 24 -3.69 0.69 43.97
CA GLN A 24 -3.80 0.35 45.39
C GLN A 24 -4.74 -0.84 45.62
N GLN A 25 -5.82 -0.95 44.82
CA GLN A 25 -6.73 -2.09 44.90
C GLN A 25 -6.09 -3.41 44.44
N ILE A 26 -5.10 -3.38 43.54
CA ILE A 26 -4.31 -4.59 43.17
C ILE A 26 -3.60 -5.15 44.41
N HIS A 27 -3.06 -4.29 45.27
CA HIS A 27 -2.29 -4.69 46.45
C HIS A 27 -3.16 -5.05 47.66
N ASN A 28 -4.48 -4.85 47.58
CA ASN A 28 -5.39 -5.22 48.66
C ASN A 28 -5.69 -6.72 48.64
N ASN A 29 -5.55 -7.36 49.82
CA ASN A 29 -5.78 -8.80 50.00
C ASN A 29 -7.26 -9.24 49.89
N ASN A 30 -8.21 -8.30 49.87
CA ASN A 30 -9.64 -8.58 49.82
C ASN A 30 -10.20 -8.25 48.41
N ARG A 31 -9.77 -9.02 47.41
CA ARG A 31 -10.13 -8.79 46.00
C ARG A 31 -11.55 -9.29 45.72
N SER A 32 -12.39 -8.44 45.12
CA SER A 32 -13.65 -8.89 44.52
C SER A 32 -13.35 -9.78 43.32
N ALA A 33 -14.27 -10.66 42.92
CA ALA A 33 -14.08 -11.51 41.73
C ALA A 33 -13.89 -10.72 40.42
N GLU A 34 -14.32 -9.45 40.40
CA GLU A 34 -14.30 -8.57 39.22
C GLU A 34 -13.26 -7.45 39.32
N TRP A 35 -12.29 -7.57 40.23
CA TRP A 35 -11.25 -6.55 40.48
C TRP A 35 -10.49 -6.11 39.22
N TRP A 36 -10.39 -6.98 38.21
CA TRP A 36 -9.67 -6.73 36.97
C TRP A 36 -10.45 -5.88 35.95
N LYS A 37 -11.78 -5.82 36.03
CA LYS A 37 -12.59 -5.10 35.02
C LYS A 37 -12.36 -3.58 35.04
N PRO A 38 -12.32 -2.90 36.20
CA PRO A 38 -12.00 -1.47 36.23
C PRO A 38 -10.59 -1.16 35.71
N LEU A 39 -9.64 -2.07 35.95
CA LEU A 39 -8.27 -1.94 35.44
C LEU A 39 -8.21 -2.12 33.93
N GLU A 40 -8.92 -3.11 33.39
CA GLU A 40 -9.03 -3.31 31.93
C GLU A 40 -9.65 -2.08 31.27
N ALA A 41 -10.75 -1.55 31.84
CA ALA A 41 -11.41 -0.35 31.33
C ALA A 41 -10.50 0.89 31.38
N LEU A 42 -9.73 1.06 32.46
CA LEU A 42 -8.75 2.13 32.59
C LEU A 42 -7.66 2.03 31.52
N LEU A 43 -7.07 0.83 31.34
CA LEU A 43 -6.08 0.58 30.29
C LEU A 43 -6.67 0.81 28.89
N ALA A 44 -7.94 0.46 28.67
CA ALA A 44 -8.63 0.71 27.41
C ALA A 44 -8.80 2.22 27.14
N ILE A 45 -9.24 3.00 28.13
CA ILE A 45 -9.40 4.46 27.98
C ILE A 45 -8.06 5.13 27.70
N LEU A 46 -7.04 4.82 28.49
CA LEU A 46 -5.70 5.37 28.31
C LEU A 46 -5.10 4.92 26.97
N GLY A 47 -5.35 3.68 26.56
CA GLY A 47 -4.88 3.15 25.28
C GLY A 47 -5.56 3.77 24.06
N THR A 48 -6.89 3.96 24.09
CA THR A 48 -7.66 4.51 22.96
C THR A 48 -7.28 5.96 22.66
N HIS A 49 -6.88 6.72 23.68
CA HIS A 49 -6.49 8.12 23.55
C HIS A 49 -4.97 8.34 23.59
N SER A 50 -4.17 7.30 23.29
CA SER A 50 -2.70 7.38 23.42
C SER A 50 -2.08 8.51 22.62
N GLU A 51 -2.56 8.79 21.40
CA GLU A 51 -2.04 9.87 20.54
C GLU A 51 -2.21 11.25 21.18
N THR A 52 -3.44 11.61 21.58
CA THR A 52 -3.73 12.88 22.29
C THR A 52 -2.98 12.98 23.62
N ILE A 53 -2.81 11.86 24.32
CA ILE A 53 -2.07 11.83 25.59
C ILE A 53 -0.58 12.10 25.34
N LEU A 54 0.03 11.44 24.35
CA LEU A 54 1.42 11.63 23.97
C LEU A 54 1.68 13.07 23.53
N GLU A 55 0.84 13.64 22.66
CA GLU A 55 0.93 15.05 22.25
C GLU A 55 0.85 16.00 23.45
N THR A 56 -0.05 15.75 24.39
CA THR A 56 -0.17 16.57 25.61
C THR A 56 1.07 16.44 26.49
N LEU A 57 1.64 15.24 26.61
CA LEU A 57 2.88 15.02 27.36
C LEU A 57 4.07 15.74 26.74
N GLU A 58 4.19 15.70 25.40
CA GLU A 58 5.24 16.42 24.66
C GLU A 58 5.11 17.94 24.79
N ASN A 59 3.88 18.47 24.73
CA ASN A 59 3.61 19.90 24.92
C ASN A 59 3.98 20.36 26.34
N GLU A 60 3.57 19.62 27.38
CA GLU A 60 3.90 19.97 28.76
C GLU A 60 5.41 19.82 29.05
N GLU A 61 6.08 18.83 28.46
CA GLU A 61 7.54 18.66 28.57
C GLU A 61 8.30 19.81 27.89
N SER A 62 7.82 20.27 26.73
CA SER A 62 8.37 21.43 26.01
C SER A 62 8.19 22.74 26.78
N GLU A 63 7.14 22.86 27.58
CA GLU A 63 6.85 23.99 28.45
C GLU A 63 7.49 23.87 29.85
N GLU A 64 8.34 22.87 30.08
CA GLU A 64 8.99 22.55 31.37
C GLU A 64 8.00 22.33 32.53
N ARG A 65 6.80 21.86 32.23
CA ARG A 65 5.74 21.59 33.20
C ARG A 65 5.72 20.14 33.66
N PRO A 66 5.19 19.86 34.87
CA PRO A 66 5.10 18.50 35.37
C PRO A 66 4.14 17.66 34.54
N LYS A 67 4.56 16.43 34.19
CA LYS A 67 3.76 15.47 33.42
C LYS A 67 2.42 15.22 34.14
N PRO A 68 1.26 15.45 33.49
CA PRO A 68 -0.04 15.28 34.11
C PRO A 68 -0.41 13.82 34.44
N ILE A 69 0.25 12.85 33.79
CA ILE A 69 0.07 11.42 33.98
C ILE A 69 1.42 10.69 33.80
N HIS A 70 1.69 9.67 34.61
CA HIS A 70 2.93 8.89 34.58
C HIS A 70 2.70 7.50 33.96
N VAL A 71 2.45 7.48 32.65
CA VAL A 71 2.15 6.24 31.91
C VAL A 71 3.37 5.30 31.85
N ASP A 72 4.58 5.84 31.80
CA ASP A 72 5.82 5.05 31.77
C ASP A 72 6.03 4.22 33.06
N ALA A 73 5.72 4.81 34.22
CA ALA A 73 5.73 4.11 35.50
C ALA A 73 4.66 3.02 35.53
N MET A 74 3.47 3.32 34.99
CA MET A 74 2.38 2.34 34.91
C MET A 74 2.77 1.11 34.08
N ILE A 75 3.44 1.34 32.95
CA ILE A 75 3.93 0.26 32.11
C ILE A 75 4.99 -0.56 32.86
N LYS A 76 5.99 0.07 33.45
CA LYS A 76 7.09 -0.65 34.12
C LYS A 76 6.64 -1.45 35.35
N GLU A 77 5.72 -0.92 36.15
CA GLU A 77 5.38 -1.52 37.46
C GLU A 77 4.19 -2.48 37.40
N ILE A 78 3.18 -2.15 36.60
CA ILE A 78 1.88 -2.84 36.66
C ILE A 78 1.69 -3.79 35.49
N VAL A 79 2.06 -3.40 34.27
CA VAL A 79 1.84 -4.24 33.07
C VAL A 79 2.49 -5.62 33.18
N PRO A 80 3.71 -5.83 33.74
CA PRO A 80 4.28 -7.17 33.85
C PRO A 80 3.41 -8.13 34.69
N GLN A 81 2.83 -7.63 35.78
CA GLN A 81 1.94 -8.40 36.65
C GLN A 81 0.64 -8.77 35.92
N LEU A 82 0.07 -7.82 35.19
CA LEU A 82 -1.18 -8.03 34.44
C LEU A 82 -0.97 -8.93 33.21
N ALA A 83 0.16 -8.81 32.52
CA ALA A 83 0.52 -9.63 31.36
C ALA A 83 0.78 -11.10 31.74
N SER A 84 1.08 -11.38 33.01
CA SER A 84 1.26 -12.73 33.53
C SER A 84 -0.03 -13.33 34.11
N ALA A 85 -1.13 -12.58 34.16
CA ALA A 85 -2.42 -13.01 34.71
C ALA A 85 -3.22 -13.88 33.72
N THR A 86 -2.79 -15.13 33.54
CA THR A 86 -3.40 -16.10 32.60
C THR A 86 -4.87 -16.42 32.91
N GLU A 87 -5.30 -16.24 34.16
CA GLU A 87 -6.70 -16.43 34.60
C GLU A 87 -7.66 -15.39 33.98
N HIS A 88 -7.15 -14.28 33.47
CA HIS A 88 -7.95 -13.18 32.92
C HIS A 88 -7.48 -12.80 31.51
N PRO A 89 -7.89 -13.56 30.47
CA PRO A 89 -7.39 -13.39 29.10
C PRO A 89 -7.59 -11.97 28.52
N PHE A 90 -8.72 -11.33 28.79
CA PHE A 90 -8.98 -9.96 28.30
C PHE A 90 -8.06 -8.92 28.96
N LEU A 91 -7.80 -9.07 30.26
CA LEU A 91 -6.86 -8.21 30.98
C LEU A 91 -5.43 -8.41 30.47
N GLN A 92 -5.01 -9.67 30.31
CA GLN A 92 -3.70 -10.02 29.78
C GLN A 92 -3.48 -9.41 28.39
N GLY A 93 -4.42 -9.63 27.47
CA GLY A 93 -4.36 -9.07 26.11
C GLY A 93 -4.32 -7.54 26.13
N ARG A 94 -5.19 -6.91 26.94
CA ARG A 94 -5.24 -5.45 27.08
C ARG A 94 -3.94 -4.87 27.62
N ALA A 95 -3.33 -5.50 28.62
CA ALA A 95 -2.08 -5.04 29.22
C ALA A 95 -0.93 -5.02 28.20
N ILE A 96 -0.83 -6.06 27.37
CA ILE A 96 0.19 -6.16 26.31
C ILE A 96 -0.06 -5.11 25.20
N VAL A 97 -1.31 -4.94 24.76
CA VAL A 97 -1.66 -3.91 23.77
C VAL A 97 -1.38 -2.51 24.29
N PHE A 98 -1.75 -2.23 25.55
CA PHE A 98 -1.51 -0.94 26.19
C PHE A 98 -0.02 -0.57 26.19
N ALA A 99 0.87 -1.50 26.57
CA ALA A 99 2.32 -1.24 26.51
C ALA A 99 2.80 -0.90 25.09
N SER A 100 2.22 -1.54 24.07
CA SER A 100 2.58 -1.29 22.66
C SER A 100 2.13 0.07 22.14
N GLN A 101 1.02 0.62 22.64
CA GLN A 101 0.49 1.93 22.22
C GLN A 101 1.35 3.10 22.71
N TYR A 102 2.07 2.89 23.80
CA TYR A 102 3.00 3.85 24.39
C TYR A 102 4.46 3.48 24.13
N ALA A 103 4.73 2.66 23.11
CA ALA A 103 6.09 2.20 22.84
C ALA A 103 7.07 3.36 22.59
N SER A 104 6.60 4.52 22.11
CA SER A 104 7.44 5.67 21.73
C SER A 104 8.15 6.32 22.93
N ILE A 105 7.53 6.27 24.11
CA ILE A 105 8.09 6.81 25.35
C ILE A 105 8.91 5.78 26.15
N LEU A 106 8.95 4.52 25.71
CA LEU A 106 9.67 3.45 26.39
C LEU A 106 11.12 3.37 25.89
N PRO A 107 12.10 3.13 26.79
CA PRO A 107 13.45 2.78 26.38
C PRO A 107 13.49 1.51 25.51
N GLN A 108 14.40 1.44 24.54
CA GLN A 108 14.51 0.30 23.61
C GLN A 108 14.61 -1.06 24.30
N GLY A 109 15.37 -1.17 25.41
CA GLY A 109 15.48 -2.43 26.16
C GLY A 109 14.13 -2.94 26.69
N ILE A 110 13.23 -2.03 27.09
CA ILE A 110 11.89 -2.36 27.57
C ILE A 110 10.97 -2.71 26.39
N GLN A 111 11.09 -2.00 25.26
CA GLN A 111 10.34 -2.33 24.04
C GLN A 111 10.62 -3.77 23.58
N ILE A 112 11.90 -4.17 23.53
CA ILE A 112 12.32 -5.52 23.13
C ILE A 112 11.78 -6.57 24.12
N GLN A 113 11.86 -6.30 25.43
CA GLN A 113 11.32 -7.20 26.44
C GLN A 113 9.81 -7.44 26.27
N TYR A 114 9.02 -6.39 26.01
CA TYR A 114 7.59 -6.55 25.77
C TYR A 114 7.28 -7.20 24.42
N LEU A 115 8.09 -6.96 23.39
CA LEU A 115 8.00 -7.67 22.12
C LEU A 115 8.20 -9.18 22.33
N GLU A 116 9.24 -9.58 23.08
CA GLU A 116 9.49 -10.99 23.40
C GLU A 116 8.38 -11.63 24.23
N ALA A 117 7.82 -10.87 25.18
CA ALA A 117 6.68 -11.32 25.97
C ALA A 117 5.44 -11.53 25.09
N ALA A 118 5.11 -10.58 24.22
CA ALA A 118 4.00 -10.70 23.27
C ALA A 118 4.21 -11.89 22.32
N TRP A 119 5.45 -12.08 21.83
CA TRP A 119 5.80 -13.19 20.97
C TRP A 119 5.71 -14.55 21.68
N THR A 120 6.07 -14.62 22.96
CA THR A 120 5.90 -15.84 23.78
C THR A 120 4.42 -16.17 23.96
N VAL A 121 3.58 -15.17 24.20
CA VAL A 121 2.13 -15.32 24.30
C VAL A 121 1.52 -15.83 22.99
N LEU A 122 1.99 -15.34 21.83
CA LEU A 122 1.53 -15.81 20.52
C LEU A 122 1.74 -17.31 20.33
N LYS A 123 2.89 -17.84 20.78
CA LYS A 123 3.27 -19.26 20.68
C LYS A 123 2.54 -20.16 21.67
N SER A 124 2.09 -19.61 22.79
CA SER A 124 1.44 -20.38 23.84
C SER A 124 0.03 -20.86 23.45
N GLU A 125 -0.48 -21.90 24.11
CA GLU A 125 -1.87 -22.37 23.97
C GLU A 125 -2.84 -21.46 24.75
N THR A 126 -2.82 -20.16 24.48
CA THR A 126 -3.76 -19.19 25.06
C THR A 126 -5.01 -19.04 24.19
N SER A 127 -6.02 -18.40 24.75
CA SER A 127 -7.25 -18.08 24.02
C SER A 127 -7.00 -17.13 22.84
N ALA A 128 -7.88 -17.20 21.83
CA ALA A 128 -7.78 -16.39 20.62
C ALA A 128 -7.69 -14.86 20.88
N PRO A 129 -8.45 -14.26 21.82
CA PRO A 129 -8.34 -12.82 22.12
C PRO A 129 -6.95 -12.38 22.58
N VAL A 130 -6.25 -13.25 23.31
CA VAL A 130 -4.89 -12.99 23.81
C VAL A 130 -3.89 -13.06 22.65
N LYS A 131 -4.01 -14.06 21.77
CA LYS A 131 -3.17 -14.17 20.57
C LYS A 131 -3.36 -12.98 19.64
N LEU A 132 -4.60 -12.56 19.40
CA LEU A 132 -4.90 -11.39 18.59
C LEU A 132 -4.27 -10.11 19.18
N SER A 133 -4.37 -9.95 20.51
CA SER A 133 -3.76 -8.84 21.23
C SER A 133 -2.23 -8.85 21.13
N ALA A 134 -1.62 -10.04 21.18
CA ALA A 134 -0.19 -10.21 20.97
C ALA A 134 0.26 -9.79 19.55
N VAL A 135 -0.49 -10.18 18.50
CA VAL A 135 -0.19 -9.76 17.12
C VAL A 135 -0.28 -8.23 16.99
N LYS A 136 -1.33 -7.60 17.54
CA LYS A 136 -1.46 -6.12 17.55
C LYS A 136 -0.26 -5.45 18.23
N ALA A 137 0.17 -6.00 19.36
CA ALA A 137 1.31 -5.45 20.09
C ALA A 137 2.63 -5.61 19.31
N ILE A 138 2.87 -6.79 18.72
CA ILE A 138 4.04 -7.04 17.87
C ILE A 138 4.09 -6.01 16.73
N ARG A 139 2.99 -5.80 16.01
CA ARG A 139 2.89 -4.82 14.92
C ARG A 139 3.32 -3.41 15.36
N ASN A 140 2.83 -2.96 16.50
CA ASN A 140 3.13 -1.63 17.03
C ASN A 140 4.58 -1.51 17.51
N PHE A 141 5.15 -2.55 18.13
CA PHE A 141 6.55 -2.52 18.56
C PHE A 141 7.53 -2.53 17.38
N ILE A 142 7.22 -3.22 16.28
CA ILE A 142 8.09 -3.26 15.09
C ILE A 142 8.36 -1.85 14.55
N SER A 143 7.36 -0.95 14.56
CA SER A 143 7.53 0.40 14.02
C SER A 143 8.32 1.34 14.93
N HIS A 144 8.65 0.93 16.16
CA HIS A 144 9.29 1.78 17.18
C HIS A 144 10.68 1.27 17.61
N ILE A 145 10.95 -0.02 17.41
CA ILE A 145 12.27 -0.61 17.65
C ILE A 145 13.21 -0.24 16.47
N SER A 146 14.48 0.02 16.76
CA SER A 146 15.48 0.29 15.71
C SER A 146 15.59 -0.85 14.70
N GLY A 147 15.76 -0.51 13.42
CA GLY A 147 15.86 -1.47 12.31
C GLY A 147 16.87 -2.59 12.56
N ASP A 148 18.08 -2.27 13.02
CA ASP A 148 19.13 -3.25 13.32
C ASP A 148 18.73 -4.30 14.36
N ALA A 149 18.17 -3.85 15.50
CA ALA A 149 17.73 -4.75 16.57
C ALA A 149 16.55 -5.62 16.09
N MET A 150 15.63 -5.02 15.33
CA MET A 150 14.47 -5.73 14.81
C MET A 150 14.85 -6.75 13.74
N ALA A 151 15.82 -6.45 12.87
CA ALA A 151 16.30 -7.36 11.83
C ALA A 151 16.88 -8.68 12.39
N GLN A 152 17.42 -8.67 13.61
CA GLN A 152 17.92 -9.90 14.27
C GLN A 152 16.79 -10.83 14.74
N VAL A 153 15.63 -10.27 15.09
CA VAL A 153 14.47 -11.01 15.64
C VAL A 153 13.44 -11.32 14.54
N ALA A 154 13.37 -10.50 13.49
CA ALA A 154 12.40 -10.57 12.41
C ALA A 154 12.26 -11.96 11.75
N PRO A 155 13.35 -12.70 11.43
CA PRO A 155 13.22 -14.04 10.85
C PRO A 155 12.43 -15.01 11.74
N ARG A 156 12.58 -14.92 13.07
CA ARG A 156 11.90 -15.81 14.01
C ARG A 156 10.43 -15.46 14.16
N ILE A 157 10.12 -14.17 14.20
CA ILE A 157 8.72 -13.69 14.21
C ILE A 157 8.00 -14.10 12.91
N LEU A 158 8.67 -14.01 11.76
CA LEU A 158 8.12 -14.46 10.49
C LEU A 158 7.78 -15.97 10.52
N GLN A 159 8.67 -16.81 11.06
CA GLN A 159 8.45 -18.26 11.14
C GLN A 159 7.19 -18.63 11.93
N ASP A 160 6.86 -17.87 12.97
CA ASP A 160 5.68 -18.12 13.79
C ASP A 160 4.40 -17.44 13.26
N LEU A 161 4.52 -16.31 12.56
CA LEU A 161 3.38 -15.60 11.96
C LEU A 161 2.93 -16.22 10.64
N ALA A 162 3.86 -16.68 9.79
CA ALA A 162 3.53 -17.18 8.45
C ALA A 162 2.52 -18.35 8.46
N PRO A 163 2.59 -19.34 9.38
CA PRO A 163 1.60 -20.40 9.45
C PRO A 163 0.18 -19.92 9.80
N LEU A 164 0.07 -18.81 10.54
CA LEU A 164 -1.22 -18.25 10.96
C LEU A 164 -2.02 -17.70 9.77
N LEU A 165 -1.36 -17.35 8.66
CA LEU A 165 -2.02 -16.91 7.43
C LEU A 165 -3.00 -17.95 6.88
N LEU A 166 -2.69 -19.24 7.04
CA LEU A 166 -3.48 -20.33 6.48
C LEU A 166 -4.60 -20.82 7.40
N VAL A 167 -4.59 -20.39 8.67
CA VAL A 167 -5.54 -20.87 9.71
C VAL A 167 -6.52 -19.77 10.14
N THR A 168 -6.23 -18.51 9.83
CA THR A 168 -7.04 -17.36 10.23
C THR A 168 -7.88 -16.83 9.07
N ALA A 169 -8.93 -16.07 9.38
CA ALA A 169 -9.87 -15.51 8.42
C ALA A 169 -10.23 -14.06 8.76
N GLU A 170 -10.82 -13.35 7.78
CA GLU A 170 -11.42 -12.01 7.92
C GLU A 170 -10.47 -10.99 8.58
N GLU A 171 -10.92 -10.29 9.63
CA GLU A 171 -10.17 -9.23 10.30
C GLU A 171 -8.87 -9.72 10.97
N THR A 172 -8.85 -10.99 11.41
CA THR A 172 -7.65 -11.57 12.04
C THR A 172 -6.57 -11.80 11.00
N LEU A 173 -6.96 -12.27 9.81
CA LEU A 173 -6.05 -12.45 8.68
C LEU A 173 -5.50 -11.10 8.20
N ALA A 174 -6.36 -10.07 8.08
CA ALA A 174 -5.95 -8.72 7.72
C ALA A 174 -4.88 -8.18 8.69
N LEU A 175 -5.10 -8.33 10.00
CA LEU A 175 -4.13 -7.90 11.02
C LEU A 175 -2.78 -8.63 10.90
N ILE A 176 -2.79 -9.95 10.64
CA ILE A 176 -1.55 -10.71 10.47
C ILE A 176 -0.80 -10.22 9.23
N MET A 177 -1.50 -9.99 8.12
CA MET A 177 -0.86 -9.49 6.90
C MET A 177 -0.34 -8.07 7.03
N GLU A 178 -1.06 -7.17 7.70
CA GLU A 178 -0.55 -5.84 8.06
C GLU A 178 0.72 -5.95 8.91
N THR A 179 0.74 -6.86 9.89
CA THR A 179 1.91 -7.12 10.74
C THR A 179 3.10 -7.59 9.90
N LEU A 180 2.87 -8.48 8.93
CA LEU A 180 3.90 -8.94 8.00
C LEU A 180 4.38 -7.83 7.06
N SER A 181 3.49 -6.98 6.56
CA SER A 181 3.84 -5.82 5.72
C SER A 181 4.77 -4.86 6.47
N VAL A 182 4.47 -4.54 7.73
CA VAL A 182 5.33 -3.71 8.58
C VAL A 182 6.66 -4.41 8.86
N LEU A 183 6.65 -5.72 9.11
CA LEU A 183 7.85 -6.52 9.35
C LEU A 183 8.79 -6.54 8.13
N LEU A 184 8.25 -6.70 6.92
CA LEU A 184 9.03 -6.74 5.67
C LEU A 184 9.69 -5.38 5.33
N LYS A 185 9.13 -4.27 5.82
CA LYS A 185 9.72 -2.93 5.66
C LYS A 185 10.97 -2.71 6.53
N VAL A 186 11.18 -3.53 7.58
CA VAL A 186 12.37 -3.46 8.45
C VAL A 186 13.64 -3.74 7.65
N GLU A 187 14.57 -2.78 7.63
CA GLU A 187 15.83 -2.86 6.88
C GLU A 187 15.65 -3.19 5.38
N GLY A 188 14.50 -2.85 4.80
CA GLY A 188 14.14 -3.22 3.42
C GLY A 188 14.12 -4.74 3.19
N GLY A 189 13.86 -5.52 4.24
CA GLY A 189 13.73 -6.97 4.17
C GLY A 189 15.03 -7.73 3.95
N LYS A 190 16.21 -7.11 4.13
CA LYS A 190 17.53 -7.75 3.95
C LYS A 190 17.75 -9.00 4.81
N TRP A 191 17.03 -9.13 5.92
CA TRP A 191 17.07 -10.28 6.82
C TRP A 191 16.35 -11.51 6.26
N LEU A 192 15.54 -11.34 5.20
CA LEU A 192 14.74 -12.40 4.60
C LEU A 192 15.58 -13.27 3.67
N THR A 193 15.63 -14.57 3.94
CA THR A 193 16.29 -15.53 3.04
C THR A 193 15.36 -15.90 1.87
N ALA A 194 15.94 -16.30 0.74
CA ALA A 194 15.19 -16.70 -0.46
C ALA A 194 14.20 -17.85 -0.18
N ASP A 195 14.54 -18.79 0.70
CA ASP A 195 13.66 -19.91 1.06
C ASP A 195 12.42 -19.43 1.84
N HIS A 196 12.60 -18.55 2.83
CA HIS A 196 11.49 -17.98 3.58
C HIS A 196 10.63 -17.07 2.70
N ALA A 197 11.25 -16.26 1.84
CA ALA A 197 10.55 -15.42 0.86
C ALA A 197 9.66 -16.28 -0.05
N GLY A 198 10.22 -17.37 -0.57
CA GLY A 198 9.50 -18.28 -1.42
C GLY A 198 8.35 -19.00 -0.71
N SER A 199 8.56 -19.46 0.54
CA SER A 199 7.50 -20.12 1.32
C SER A 199 6.36 -19.16 1.64
N LEU A 200 6.68 -17.91 2.02
CA LEU A 200 5.68 -16.88 2.28
C LEU A 200 4.91 -16.53 1.00
N THR A 201 5.60 -16.44 -0.13
CA THR A 201 4.98 -16.20 -1.45
C THR A 201 3.93 -17.28 -1.75
N THR A 202 4.25 -18.56 -1.53
CA THR A 202 3.28 -19.65 -1.74
C THR A 202 2.07 -19.53 -0.82
N ALA A 203 2.28 -19.26 0.48
CA ALA A 203 1.17 -19.08 1.42
C ALA A 203 0.28 -17.87 1.04
N LEU A 204 0.87 -16.76 0.58
CA LEU A 204 0.12 -15.59 0.14
C LEU A 204 -0.68 -15.85 -1.14
N LEU A 205 -0.18 -16.66 -2.07
CA LEU A 205 -0.95 -17.06 -3.25
C LEU A 205 -2.19 -17.87 -2.85
N ASP A 206 -2.08 -18.75 -1.87
CA ASP A 206 -3.21 -19.54 -1.36
C ASP A 206 -4.23 -18.63 -0.64
N VAL A 207 -3.74 -17.70 0.19
CA VAL A 207 -4.59 -16.69 0.84
C VAL A 207 -5.31 -15.84 -0.20
N TRP A 208 -4.60 -15.35 -1.21
CA TRP A 208 -5.18 -14.56 -2.30
C TRP A 208 -6.28 -15.35 -3.02
N ARG A 209 -6.02 -16.59 -3.44
CA ARG A 209 -7.00 -17.45 -4.15
C ARG A 209 -8.30 -17.64 -3.37
N ASN A 210 -8.21 -17.70 -2.03
CA ASN A 210 -9.38 -17.85 -1.17
C ASN A 210 -10.12 -16.53 -0.91
N ASN A 211 -9.49 -15.37 -1.16
CA ASN A 211 -9.99 -14.06 -0.76
C ASN A 211 -10.05 -13.03 -1.91
N VAL A 212 -10.02 -13.47 -3.17
CA VAL A 212 -9.96 -12.59 -4.37
C VAL A 212 -11.10 -11.55 -4.44
N LYS A 213 -12.23 -11.81 -3.75
CA LYS A 213 -13.41 -10.93 -3.76
C LYS A 213 -13.35 -9.80 -2.73
N ASP A 214 -12.45 -9.88 -1.75
CA ASP A 214 -12.31 -8.86 -0.72
C ASP A 214 -11.29 -7.80 -1.15
N GLN A 215 -11.79 -6.65 -1.62
CA GLN A 215 -10.94 -5.55 -2.08
C GLN A 215 -10.11 -4.92 -0.97
N VAL A 216 -10.61 -4.91 0.27
CA VAL A 216 -9.86 -4.36 1.40
C VAL A 216 -8.67 -5.26 1.68
N LEU A 217 -8.91 -6.57 1.73
CA LEU A 217 -7.88 -7.55 1.97
C LEU A 217 -6.87 -7.63 0.82
N LEU A 218 -7.33 -7.46 -0.42
CA LEU A 218 -6.48 -7.40 -1.60
C LEU A 218 -5.43 -6.28 -1.50
N SER A 219 -5.81 -5.09 -1.01
CA SER A 219 -4.85 -4.00 -0.85
C SER A 219 -3.71 -4.38 0.12
N VAL A 220 -4.04 -5.06 1.22
CA VAL A 220 -3.07 -5.54 2.21
C VAL A 220 -2.21 -6.68 1.63
N ILE A 221 -2.80 -7.60 0.86
CA ILE A 221 -2.07 -8.66 0.16
C ILE A 221 -1.05 -8.06 -0.81
N THR A 222 -1.45 -7.07 -1.61
CA THR A 222 -0.59 -6.36 -2.56
C THR A 222 0.58 -5.69 -1.83
N ASP A 223 0.34 -5.04 -0.69
CA ASP A 223 1.40 -4.42 0.13
C ASP A 223 2.43 -5.45 0.64
N VAL A 224 1.98 -6.65 1.03
CA VAL A 224 2.88 -7.73 1.47
C VAL A 224 3.69 -8.27 0.29
N PHE A 225 3.09 -8.43 -0.90
CA PHE A 225 3.81 -8.80 -2.11
C PHE A 225 4.84 -7.75 -2.53
N GLU A 226 4.51 -6.47 -2.39
CA GLU A 226 5.45 -5.37 -2.64
C GLU A 226 6.65 -5.43 -1.68
N GLY A 227 6.41 -5.61 -0.38
CA GLY A 227 7.46 -5.78 0.61
C GLY A 227 8.34 -7.01 0.37
N LEU A 228 7.73 -8.13 -0.06
CA LEU A 228 8.45 -9.34 -0.45
C LEU A 228 9.32 -9.13 -1.68
N ALA A 229 8.80 -8.45 -2.71
CA ALA A 229 9.54 -8.15 -3.92
C ALA A 229 10.72 -7.21 -3.63
N ALA A 230 10.56 -6.25 -2.72
CA ALA A 230 11.66 -5.38 -2.26
C ALA A 230 12.76 -6.16 -1.53
N ALA A 231 12.37 -7.16 -0.73
CA ALA A 231 13.31 -7.98 0.03
C ALA A 231 14.04 -9.03 -0.84
N SER A 232 13.30 -9.78 -1.65
CA SER A 232 13.83 -10.92 -2.42
C SER A 232 13.06 -11.12 -3.73
N TYR A 233 13.24 -10.19 -4.66
CA TYR A 233 12.51 -10.16 -5.92
C TYR A 233 12.52 -11.49 -6.69
N GLN A 234 13.71 -12.07 -6.93
CA GLN A 234 13.85 -13.26 -7.77
C GLN A 234 13.14 -14.49 -7.15
N ALA A 235 13.22 -14.65 -5.83
CA ALA A 235 12.57 -15.75 -5.12
C ALA A 235 11.04 -15.60 -5.14
N THR A 236 10.53 -14.38 -5.02
CA THR A 236 9.10 -14.08 -5.05
C THR A 236 8.54 -14.21 -6.46
N VAL A 237 9.16 -13.59 -7.47
CA VAL A 237 8.64 -13.59 -8.85
C VAL A 237 8.67 -14.96 -9.50
N SER A 238 9.74 -15.75 -9.30
CA SER A 238 9.81 -17.10 -9.85
C SER A 238 8.67 -18.01 -9.38
N ARG A 239 8.12 -17.75 -8.18
CA ARG A 239 6.97 -18.51 -7.63
C ARG A 239 5.63 -17.87 -7.91
N ALA A 240 5.53 -16.55 -7.82
CA ALA A 240 4.28 -15.81 -7.97
C ALA A 240 3.84 -15.67 -9.44
N LEU A 241 4.78 -15.30 -10.33
CA LEU A 241 4.45 -14.93 -11.70
C LEU A 241 3.72 -16.04 -12.48
N PRO A 242 4.12 -17.33 -12.43
CA PRO A 242 3.40 -18.37 -13.17
C PRO A 242 1.92 -18.50 -12.75
N SER A 243 1.64 -18.42 -11.44
CA SER A 243 0.26 -18.50 -10.94
C SER A 243 -0.56 -17.25 -11.32
N LEU A 244 0.05 -16.08 -11.26
CA LEU A 244 -0.63 -14.82 -11.57
C LEU A 244 -0.87 -14.69 -13.09
N SER A 245 0.12 -15.05 -13.92
CA SER A 245 -0.04 -15.12 -15.38
C SER A 245 -1.11 -16.13 -15.81
N ALA A 246 -1.20 -17.29 -15.13
CA ALA A 246 -2.25 -18.26 -15.40
C ALA A 246 -3.65 -17.68 -15.08
N ALA A 247 -3.78 -16.98 -13.95
CA ALA A 247 -5.03 -16.33 -13.54
C ALA A 247 -5.42 -15.16 -14.47
N LEU A 248 -4.44 -14.44 -15.02
CA LEU A 248 -4.66 -13.45 -16.08
C LEU A 248 -5.14 -14.11 -17.38
N GLY A 249 -4.56 -15.27 -17.74
CA GLY A 249 -4.87 -15.97 -18.98
C GLY A 249 -6.22 -16.69 -18.99
N SER A 250 -6.72 -17.08 -17.81
CA SER A 250 -8.03 -17.69 -17.59
C SER A 250 -9.15 -16.64 -17.60
N VAL A 251 -9.21 -15.83 -18.65
CA VAL A 251 -10.22 -14.79 -18.85
C VAL A 251 -11.60 -15.45 -18.99
N SER A 252 -12.26 -15.65 -17.85
CA SER A 252 -13.68 -15.97 -17.76
C SER A 252 -14.44 -14.65 -17.63
N LYS A 253 -15.42 -14.41 -18.50
CA LYS A 253 -16.29 -13.22 -18.42
C LYS A 253 -17.01 -13.10 -17.08
N ASP A 254 -17.17 -14.22 -16.38
CA ASP A 254 -17.86 -14.27 -15.09
C ASP A 254 -16.94 -14.00 -13.89
N GLU A 255 -15.60 -13.96 -14.06
CA GLU A 255 -14.62 -13.85 -12.96
C GLU A 255 -13.58 -12.74 -13.16
N THR A 256 -14.00 -11.60 -13.69
CA THR A 256 -13.11 -10.46 -14.03
C THR A 256 -12.37 -9.88 -12.83
N TRP A 257 -12.88 -10.08 -11.62
CA TRP A 257 -12.16 -9.74 -10.37
C TRP A 257 -10.85 -10.53 -10.19
N VAL A 258 -10.76 -11.76 -10.72
CA VAL A 258 -9.53 -12.58 -10.68
C VAL A 258 -8.46 -11.94 -11.55
N THR A 259 -8.82 -11.54 -12.77
CA THR A 259 -7.91 -10.85 -13.68
C THR A 259 -7.47 -9.50 -13.10
N SER A 260 -8.41 -8.70 -12.59
CA SER A 260 -8.11 -7.39 -11.99
C SER A 260 -7.18 -7.49 -10.78
N SER A 261 -7.42 -8.46 -9.89
CA SER A 261 -6.60 -8.66 -8.69
C SER A 261 -5.21 -9.22 -9.01
N ALA A 262 -5.11 -10.12 -10.01
CA ALA A 262 -3.82 -10.60 -10.49
C ALA A 262 -2.97 -9.45 -11.06
N LEU A 263 -3.58 -8.53 -11.84
CA LEU A 263 -2.90 -7.32 -12.32
C LEU A 263 -2.42 -6.43 -11.17
N GLU A 264 -3.21 -6.27 -10.12
CA GLU A 264 -2.86 -5.46 -8.96
C GLU A 264 -1.66 -6.04 -8.21
N ILE A 265 -1.65 -7.36 -7.97
CA ILE A 265 -0.53 -8.04 -7.33
C ILE A 265 0.73 -7.99 -8.20
N ILE A 266 0.62 -8.19 -9.52
CA ILE A 266 1.75 -8.05 -10.45
C ILE A 266 2.31 -6.64 -10.43
N THR A 267 1.44 -5.63 -10.35
CA THR A 267 1.83 -4.22 -10.20
C THR A 267 2.57 -4.00 -8.89
N GLY A 268 2.09 -4.54 -7.76
CA GLY A 268 2.77 -4.51 -6.47
C GLY A 268 4.16 -5.18 -6.49
N LEU A 269 4.27 -6.35 -7.12
CA LEU A 269 5.56 -7.03 -7.34
C LEU A 269 6.54 -6.16 -8.11
N MET A 270 6.06 -5.47 -9.15
CA MET A 270 6.90 -4.55 -9.90
C MET A 270 7.29 -3.34 -9.07
N ARG A 271 6.39 -2.75 -8.26
CA ARG A 271 6.66 -1.56 -7.44
C ARG A 271 7.85 -1.77 -6.49
N GLY A 272 7.96 -2.95 -5.86
CA GLY A 272 9.01 -3.29 -4.90
C GLY A 272 10.45 -3.31 -5.47
N VAL A 273 10.63 -3.26 -6.79
CA VAL A 273 11.94 -3.48 -7.45
C VAL A 273 12.58 -2.20 -7.94
N HIS A 274 13.91 -2.12 -7.97
CA HIS A 274 14.59 -0.97 -8.59
C HIS A 274 14.53 -1.02 -10.14
N GLU A 275 14.71 0.13 -10.78
CA GLU A 275 14.72 0.20 -12.26
C GLU A 275 15.79 -0.74 -12.86
N GLY A 276 15.45 -1.46 -13.93
CA GLY A 276 16.34 -2.42 -14.60
C GLY A 276 16.46 -3.81 -13.97
N GLN A 277 15.72 -4.10 -12.89
CA GLN A 277 15.83 -5.38 -12.16
C GLN A 277 14.61 -6.31 -12.32
N LEU A 278 13.74 -6.10 -13.32
CA LEU A 278 12.59 -6.98 -13.57
C LEU A 278 12.99 -8.42 -13.96
N GLY A 279 14.24 -8.65 -14.35
CA GLY A 279 14.80 -9.97 -14.62
C GLY A 279 14.42 -10.51 -16.00
N GLN A 280 15.31 -11.30 -16.60
CA GLN A 280 15.12 -11.84 -17.95
C GLN A 280 13.93 -12.82 -17.97
N GLY A 281 13.06 -12.69 -18.97
CA GLY A 281 11.89 -13.57 -19.15
C GLY A 281 10.66 -13.20 -18.32
N PHE A 282 10.69 -12.09 -17.56
CA PHE A 282 9.49 -11.58 -16.89
C PHE A 282 8.40 -11.23 -17.92
N PHE A 283 8.77 -10.43 -18.92
CA PHE A 283 7.82 -9.99 -19.94
C PHE A 283 7.41 -11.13 -20.89
N ASP A 284 8.27 -12.12 -21.15
CA ASP A 284 7.91 -13.29 -21.96
C ASP A 284 6.78 -14.11 -21.32
N ASN A 285 6.77 -14.22 -19.98
CA ASN A 285 5.75 -14.95 -19.24
C ASN A 285 4.49 -14.12 -18.95
N LEU A 286 4.61 -12.80 -18.87
CA LEU A 286 3.49 -11.90 -18.56
C LEU A 286 2.79 -11.37 -19.81
N GLY A 287 3.55 -10.98 -20.83
CA GLY A 287 3.11 -10.23 -22.01
C GLY A 287 1.89 -10.84 -22.72
N PRO A 288 1.91 -12.13 -23.09
CA PRO A 288 0.76 -12.76 -23.75
C PRO A 288 -0.53 -12.68 -22.91
N ALA A 289 -0.44 -12.96 -21.61
CA ALA A 289 -1.58 -12.94 -20.70
C ALA A 289 -2.08 -11.51 -20.44
N LEU A 290 -1.15 -10.56 -20.28
CA LEU A 290 -1.44 -9.14 -20.07
C LEU A 290 -2.19 -8.52 -21.25
N PHE A 291 -1.67 -8.68 -22.47
CA PHE A 291 -2.31 -8.10 -23.66
C PHE A 291 -3.63 -8.80 -24.01
N LYS A 292 -3.75 -10.10 -23.71
CA LYS A 292 -5.05 -10.79 -23.83
C LYS A 292 -6.06 -10.24 -22.82
N ALA A 293 -5.70 -10.18 -21.55
CA ALA A 293 -6.57 -9.69 -20.47
C ALA A 293 -7.06 -8.27 -20.77
N ILE A 294 -6.14 -7.36 -21.07
CA ILE A 294 -6.46 -5.98 -21.43
C ILE A 294 -7.26 -5.92 -22.74
N GLY A 295 -6.91 -6.75 -23.74
CA GLY A 295 -7.57 -6.81 -25.03
C GLY A 295 -9.04 -7.23 -24.96
N GLU A 296 -9.37 -8.17 -24.08
CA GLU A 296 -10.71 -8.75 -23.91
C GLU A 296 -11.58 -8.01 -22.86
N THR A 297 -11.02 -7.00 -22.18
CA THR A 297 -11.72 -6.21 -21.14
C THR A 297 -12.87 -5.40 -21.75
N GLU A 298 -14.08 -5.53 -21.23
CA GLU A 298 -15.25 -4.74 -21.65
C GLU A 298 -15.31 -3.38 -20.93
N ASP A 299 -15.94 -2.36 -21.53
CA ASP A 299 -15.98 -0.96 -21.02
C ASP A 299 -16.51 -0.77 -19.57
N ARG A 300 -17.17 -1.79 -19.02
CA ARG A 300 -17.70 -1.80 -17.65
C ARG A 300 -16.65 -2.15 -16.60
N GLU A 301 -15.52 -2.73 -17.00
CA GLU A 301 -14.45 -3.21 -16.12
C GLU A 301 -13.38 -2.12 -15.90
N VAL A 302 -13.82 -0.96 -15.40
CA VAL A 302 -12.98 0.24 -15.20
C VAL A 302 -11.72 -0.06 -14.38
N ILE A 303 -11.83 -0.89 -13.35
CA ILE A 303 -10.71 -1.24 -12.46
C ILE A 303 -9.64 -2.03 -13.21
N GLN A 304 -10.05 -2.99 -14.05
CA GLN A 304 -9.13 -3.79 -14.86
C GLN A 304 -8.37 -2.92 -15.87
N TYR A 305 -9.05 -1.94 -16.47
CA TYR A 305 -8.41 -0.95 -17.34
C TYR A 305 -7.35 -0.13 -16.61
N GLN A 306 -7.68 0.42 -15.43
CA GLN A 306 -6.73 1.22 -14.64
C GLN A 306 -5.52 0.41 -14.20
N ASN A 307 -5.74 -0.80 -13.67
CA ASN A 307 -4.67 -1.72 -13.25
C ASN A 307 -3.79 -2.13 -14.44
N GLY A 308 -4.40 -2.34 -15.62
CA GLY A 308 -3.66 -2.63 -16.86
C GLY A 308 -2.78 -1.48 -17.32
N ILE A 309 -3.31 -0.24 -17.31
CA ILE A 309 -2.55 0.97 -17.64
C ILE A 309 -1.40 1.17 -16.66
N GLU A 310 -1.62 1.00 -15.36
CA GLU A 310 -0.57 1.15 -14.35
C GLU A 310 0.52 0.08 -14.54
N CYS A 311 0.13 -1.18 -14.74
CA CYS A 311 1.04 -2.29 -15.02
C CYS A 311 1.94 -1.98 -16.23
N LEU A 312 1.36 -1.55 -17.36
CA LEU A 312 2.10 -1.14 -18.55
C LEU A 312 3.03 0.06 -18.28
N THR A 313 2.56 1.04 -17.50
CA THR A 313 3.36 2.21 -17.12
C THR A 313 4.60 1.81 -16.33
N LEU A 314 4.47 0.89 -15.37
CA LEU A 314 5.60 0.38 -14.61
C LEU A 314 6.58 -0.43 -15.46
N ILE A 315 6.08 -1.23 -16.40
CA ILE A 315 6.92 -1.99 -17.35
C ILE A 315 7.77 -1.02 -18.17
N ILE A 316 7.16 0.01 -18.77
CA ILE A 316 7.90 1.01 -19.57
C ILE A 316 8.90 1.79 -18.71
N ARG A 317 8.51 2.11 -17.47
CA ARG A 317 9.38 2.86 -16.56
C ARG A 317 10.61 2.04 -16.15
N LYS A 318 10.43 0.75 -15.83
CA LYS A 318 11.47 -0.11 -15.22
C LYS A 318 12.25 -0.94 -16.22
N ASP A 319 11.65 -1.39 -17.32
CA ASP A 319 12.32 -2.21 -18.34
C ASP A 319 11.70 -2.00 -19.74
N HIS A 320 12.05 -0.86 -20.35
CA HIS A 320 11.68 -0.56 -21.73
C HIS A 320 12.33 -1.53 -22.74
N GLY A 321 13.51 -2.06 -22.42
CA GLY A 321 14.26 -2.95 -23.32
C GLY A 321 13.50 -4.24 -23.62
N GLN A 322 13.01 -4.93 -22.59
CA GLN A 322 12.24 -6.17 -22.77
C GLN A 322 10.95 -5.94 -23.58
N LEU A 323 10.26 -4.83 -23.36
CA LEU A 323 9.03 -4.49 -24.09
C LEU A 323 9.27 -4.35 -25.60
N THR A 324 10.39 -3.73 -25.99
CA THR A 324 10.73 -3.51 -27.41
C THR A 324 11.24 -4.75 -28.12
N GLN A 325 11.90 -5.65 -27.39
CA GLN A 325 12.44 -6.91 -27.92
C GLN A 325 11.35 -7.99 -28.06
N TRP A 326 10.31 -7.92 -27.22
CA TRP A 326 9.22 -8.87 -27.24
C TRP A 326 8.32 -8.68 -28.46
N HIS A 327 7.90 -9.81 -29.03
CA HIS A 327 6.96 -9.88 -30.14
C HIS A 327 5.82 -10.82 -29.78
N ASP A 328 4.61 -10.44 -30.16
CA ASP A 328 3.44 -11.31 -30.02
C ASP A 328 3.49 -12.46 -31.04
N PRO A 329 2.61 -13.48 -30.93
CA PRO A 329 2.54 -14.57 -31.91
C PRO A 329 2.22 -14.12 -33.35
N ALA A 330 1.72 -12.90 -33.53
CA ALA A 330 1.44 -12.28 -34.83
C ALA A 330 2.62 -11.44 -35.36
N GLY A 331 3.73 -11.36 -34.62
CA GLY A 331 4.93 -10.60 -34.99
C GLY A 331 4.87 -9.10 -34.70
N ARG A 332 3.86 -8.61 -33.96
CA ARG A 332 3.79 -7.20 -33.52
C ARG A 332 4.65 -7.01 -32.29
N SER A 333 5.37 -5.89 -32.21
CA SER A 333 6.18 -5.59 -31.04
C SER A 333 5.31 -5.32 -29.80
N GLY A 334 5.90 -5.44 -28.61
CA GLY A 334 5.22 -5.04 -27.37
C GLY A 334 4.80 -3.57 -27.39
N LEU A 335 5.60 -2.70 -27.98
CA LEU A 335 5.28 -1.28 -28.15
C LEU A 335 4.06 -1.07 -29.06
N ASP A 336 3.97 -1.79 -30.18
CA ASP A 336 2.82 -1.70 -31.10
C ASP A 336 1.52 -2.12 -30.40
N ASN A 337 1.59 -3.15 -29.55
CA ASN A 337 0.45 -3.58 -28.75
C ASN A 337 0.03 -2.52 -27.72
N VAL A 338 0.99 -1.83 -27.09
CA VAL A 338 0.69 -0.70 -26.18
C VAL A 338 0.08 0.48 -26.95
N LEU A 339 0.60 0.82 -28.13
CA LEU A 339 0.05 1.90 -28.97
C LEU A 339 -1.36 1.56 -29.47
N SER A 340 -1.59 0.31 -29.89
CA SER A 340 -2.93 -0.15 -30.28
C SER A 340 -3.92 -0.08 -29.11
N PHE A 341 -3.46 -0.41 -27.90
CA PHE A 341 -4.27 -0.30 -26.69
C PHE A 341 -4.60 1.16 -26.35
N LEU A 342 -3.62 2.06 -26.42
CA LEU A 342 -3.82 3.50 -26.24
C LEU A 342 -4.78 4.09 -27.28
N ALA A 343 -4.62 3.72 -28.55
CA ALA A 343 -5.50 4.18 -29.62
C ALA A 343 -6.95 3.77 -29.34
N ARG A 344 -7.19 2.57 -28.81
CA ARG A 344 -8.52 2.14 -28.37
C ARG A 344 -9.04 2.99 -27.22
N LEU A 345 -8.26 3.22 -26.17
CA LEU A 345 -8.65 4.04 -25.01
C LEU A 345 -8.99 5.50 -25.35
N LEU A 346 -8.33 6.04 -26.38
CA LEU A 346 -8.55 7.40 -26.86
C LEU A 346 -9.75 7.53 -27.81
N GLN A 347 -10.48 6.44 -28.10
CA GLN A 347 -11.71 6.50 -28.90
C GLN A 347 -12.83 7.24 -28.15
N ARG A 348 -13.68 7.95 -28.90
CA ARG A 348 -14.77 8.78 -28.34
C ARG A 348 -15.79 7.97 -27.52
N ASP A 349 -16.06 6.73 -27.91
CA ASP A 349 -17.13 5.91 -27.31
C ASP A 349 -16.70 5.17 -26.04
N GLN A 350 -15.42 5.23 -25.68
CA GLN A 350 -14.89 4.55 -24.50
C GLN A 350 -15.26 5.27 -23.21
N ASN A 351 -15.26 4.52 -22.10
CA ASN A 351 -15.56 5.05 -20.77
C ASN A 351 -14.41 5.95 -20.25
N GLU A 352 -14.71 7.21 -19.92
CA GLU A 352 -13.73 8.17 -19.39
C GLU A 352 -13.09 7.69 -18.07
N SER A 353 -13.85 6.97 -17.24
CA SER A 353 -13.37 6.46 -15.95
C SER A 353 -12.23 5.46 -16.08
N GLY A 354 -12.16 4.69 -17.18
CA GLY A 354 -11.06 3.77 -17.44
C GLY A 354 -9.75 4.46 -17.81
N GLY A 355 -9.82 5.71 -18.30
CA GLY A 355 -8.68 6.47 -18.79
C GLY A 355 -8.07 7.46 -17.78
N LEU A 356 -8.48 7.45 -16.51
CA LEU A 356 -8.01 8.44 -15.52
C LEU A 356 -6.48 8.44 -15.33
N VAL A 357 -5.83 7.29 -15.50
CA VAL A 357 -4.38 7.13 -15.35
C VAL A 357 -3.61 7.09 -16.68
N ILE A 358 -4.29 7.30 -17.82
CA ILE A 358 -3.68 7.19 -19.16
C ILE A 358 -2.56 8.22 -19.38
N GLY A 359 -2.65 9.39 -18.75
CA GLY A 359 -1.66 10.45 -18.84
C GLY A 359 -0.27 10.00 -18.39
N ASP A 360 -0.20 9.25 -17.29
CA ASP A 360 1.07 8.78 -16.74
C ASP A 360 1.74 7.78 -17.69
N LEU A 361 0.96 6.89 -18.32
CA LEU A 361 1.44 5.97 -19.37
C LEU A 361 2.03 6.73 -20.56
N ILE A 362 1.29 7.72 -21.08
CA ILE A 362 1.70 8.51 -22.26
C ILE A 362 2.99 9.29 -21.96
N ILE A 363 3.12 9.88 -20.77
CA ILE A 363 4.34 10.61 -20.37
C ILE A 363 5.54 9.66 -20.33
N HIS A 364 5.38 8.48 -19.73
CA HIS A 364 6.47 7.50 -19.65
C HIS A 364 6.87 6.95 -21.02
N LEU A 365 5.90 6.77 -21.93
CA LEU A 365 6.16 6.44 -23.33
C LEU A 365 7.00 7.51 -24.03
N PHE A 366 6.62 8.79 -23.94
CA PHE A 366 7.40 9.87 -24.55
C PHE A 366 8.81 9.98 -23.99
N ARG A 367 9.00 9.68 -22.70
CA ARG A 367 10.32 9.72 -22.04
C ARG A 367 11.25 8.60 -22.46
N ARG A 368 10.74 7.35 -22.51
CA ARG A 368 11.58 6.15 -22.71
C ARG A 368 11.64 5.69 -24.16
N SER A 369 10.58 5.93 -24.94
CA SER A 369 10.41 5.44 -26.30
C SER A 369 10.38 6.57 -27.35
N GLY A 370 10.85 7.78 -27.01
CA GLY A 370 10.66 8.97 -27.85
C GLY A 370 11.12 8.82 -29.30
N GLU A 371 12.27 8.18 -29.56
CA GLU A 371 12.77 7.94 -30.92
C GLU A 371 11.90 6.97 -31.71
N GLN A 372 11.37 5.93 -31.05
CA GLN A 372 10.52 4.90 -31.66
C GLN A 372 9.08 5.41 -31.88
N ILE A 373 8.62 6.35 -31.05
CA ILE A 373 7.29 6.97 -31.15
C ILE A 373 7.26 8.08 -32.20
N GLY A 374 8.40 8.67 -32.57
CA GLY A 374 8.49 9.79 -33.52
C GLY A 374 7.59 9.65 -34.77
N PRO A 375 7.56 8.51 -35.47
CA PRO A 375 6.70 8.29 -36.64
C PRO A 375 5.20 8.28 -36.34
N VAL A 376 4.78 7.81 -35.15
CA VAL A 376 3.36 7.65 -34.75
C VAL A 376 2.88 8.84 -33.91
N LEU A 377 3.79 9.73 -33.51
CA LEU A 377 3.49 10.92 -32.71
C LEU A 377 2.33 11.76 -33.28
N PRO A 378 2.28 12.08 -34.59
CA PRO A 378 1.18 12.89 -35.13
C PRO A 378 -0.20 12.25 -34.92
N GLU A 379 -0.31 10.94 -35.17
CA GLU A 379 -1.57 10.20 -35.01
C GLU A 379 -2.01 10.13 -33.54
N LEU A 380 -1.04 9.93 -32.63
CA LEU A 380 -1.32 9.91 -31.19
C LEU A 380 -1.81 11.27 -30.69
N LEU A 381 -1.15 12.38 -31.09
CA LEU A 381 -1.58 13.73 -30.71
C LEU A 381 -2.96 14.05 -31.26
N GLN A 382 -3.25 13.66 -32.51
CA GLN A 382 -4.57 13.82 -33.11
C GLN A 382 -5.65 13.06 -32.34
N ALA A 383 -5.39 11.81 -31.97
CA ALA A 383 -6.31 11.01 -31.16
C ALA A 383 -6.56 11.65 -29.79
N MET A 384 -5.51 12.14 -29.13
CA MET A 384 -5.61 12.83 -27.83
C MET A 384 -6.43 14.11 -27.92
N VAL A 385 -6.19 14.99 -28.92
CA VAL A 385 -6.97 16.23 -29.07
C VAL A 385 -8.43 15.93 -29.39
N THR A 386 -8.69 14.94 -30.26
CA THR A 386 -10.06 14.49 -30.57
C THR A 386 -10.78 13.98 -29.33
N ARG A 387 -10.03 13.31 -28.43
CA ARG A 387 -10.56 12.82 -27.16
C ARG A 387 -10.82 13.96 -26.17
N ILE A 388 -9.91 14.93 -26.06
CA ILE A 388 -10.07 16.14 -25.24
C ILE A 388 -11.34 16.91 -25.63
N ASP A 389 -11.61 17.07 -26.92
CA ASP A 389 -12.83 17.71 -27.44
C ASP A 389 -14.13 16.99 -27.02
N SER A 390 -14.09 15.66 -26.93
CA SER A 390 -15.26 14.85 -26.56
C SER A 390 -15.45 14.65 -25.05
N ALA A 391 -14.40 14.87 -24.26
CA ALA A 391 -14.35 14.51 -22.86
C ALA A 391 -15.14 15.50 -21.99
N LYS A 392 -15.85 14.97 -21.00
CA LYS A 392 -16.72 15.77 -20.10
C LYS A 392 -16.18 15.88 -18.69
N THR A 393 -15.38 14.91 -18.24
CA THR A 393 -14.90 14.86 -16.86
C THR A 393 -13.56 15.60 -16.72
N ALA A 394 -13.51 16.57 -15.79
CA ALA A 394 -12.31 17.38 -15.55
C ALA A 394 -11.06 16.55 -15.18
N THR A 395 -11.21 15.46 -14.41
CA THR A 395 -10.10 14.57 -14.03
C THR A 395 -9.51 13.81 -15.22
N PHE A 396 -10.33 13.44 -16.20
CA PHE A 396 -9.88 12.80 -17.43
C PHE A 396 -9.26 13.82 -18.40
N LEU A 397 -9.83 15.02 -18.51
CA LEU A 397 -9.20 16.13 -19.23
C LEU A 397 -7.81 16.45 -18.68
N GLN A 398 -7.70 16.51 -17.35
CA GLN A 398 -6.44 16.68 -16.64
C GLN A 398 -5.41 15.60 -17.02
N SER A 399 -5.79 14.31 -17.07
CA SER A 399 -4.85 13.25 -17.44
C SER A 399 -4.36 13.36 -18.89
N LEU A 400 -5.16 13.94 -19.81
CA LEU A 400 -4.78 14.16 -21.20
C LEU A 400 -4.01 15.46 -21.45
N ILE A 401 -4.23 16.52 -20.65
CA ILE A 401 -3.53 17.81 -20.80
C ILE A 401 -2.05 17.70 -20.37
N VAL A 402 -1.76 16.92 -19.32
CA VAL A 402 -0.41 16.85 -18.72
C VAL A 402 0.66 16.32 -19.69
N PRO A 403 0.42 15.26 -20.50
CA PRO A 403 1.37 14.85 -21.51
C PRO A 403 1.67 15.93 -22.55
N PHE A 404 0.68 16.75 -22.95
CA PHE A 404 0.94 17.89 -23.84
C PHE A 404 1.83 18.93 -23.17
N ALA A 405 1.58 19.25 -21.89
CA ALA A 405 2.44 20.17 -21.14
C ALA A 405 3.89 19.65 -21.06
N PHE A 406 4.08 18.34 -20.85
CA PHE A 406 5.40 17.70 -20.87
C PHE A 406 6.07 17.78 -22.24
N LEU A 407 5.33 17.50 -23.32
CA LEU A 407 5.85 17.59 -24.68
C LEU A 407 6.19 19.02 -25.10
N ILE A 408 5.35 20.01 -24.74
CA ILE A 408 5.62 21.43 -25.02
C ILE A 408 6.88 21.89 -24.29
N HIS A 409 7.13 21.38 -23.08
CA HIS A 409 8.38 21.67 -22.36
C HIS A 409 9.62 21.08 -23.04
N THR A 410 9.48 19.91 -23.69
CA THR A 410 10.61 19.17 -24.27
C THR A 410 10.87 19.52 -25.74
N GLN A 411 9.81 19.69 -26.55
CA GLN A 411 9.84 19.89 -28.01
C GLN A 411 8.75 20.89 -28.46
N ARG A 412 8.75 22.09 -27.88
CA ARG A 412 7.73 23.13 -28.10
C ARG A 412 7.32 23.30 -29.56
N ASP A 413 8.28 23.65 -30.43
CA ASP A 413 7.98 24.08 -31.79
C ASP A 413 7.41 22.92 -32.64
N ASN A 414 7.90 21.69 -32.42
CA ASN A 414 7.39 20.50 -33.10
C ASN A 414 5.93 20.23 -32.73
N VAL A 415 5.62 20.26 -31.43
CA VAL A 415 4.27 19.98 -30.91
C VAL A 415 3.27 21.05 -31.35
N LEU A 416 3.66 22.33 -31.31
CA LEU A 416 2.79 23.42 -31.77
C LEU A 416 2.49 23.30 -33.26
N ASN A 417 3.49 23.02 -34.10
CA ASN A 417 3.29 22.82 -35.54
C ASN A 417 2.37 21.63 -35.82
N LEU A 418 2.53 20.52 -35.09
CA LEU A 418 1.67 19.34 -35.22
C LEU A 418 0.23 19.64 -34.80
N LEU A 419 0.03 20.33 -33.67
CA LEU A 419 -1.29 20.76 -33.20
C LEU A 419 -1.96 21.74 -34.16
N GLU A 420 -1.20 22.63 -34.78
CA GLU A 420 -1.71 23.60 -35.75
C GLU A 420 -2.12 22.91 -37.05
N SER A 421 -1.33 21.91 -37.50
CA SER A 421 -1.63 21.10 -38.69
C SER A 421 -2.80 20.11 -38.51
N THR A 422 -3.17 19.82 -37.26
CA THR A 422 -4.26 18.90 -36.95
C THR A 422 -5.59 19.66 -36.97
N SER A 423 -6.63 19.09 -37.59
CA SER A 423 -7.98 19.66 -37.62
C SER A 423 -8.97 18.76 -36.89
N VAL A 424 -9.69 19.30 -35.91
CA VAL A 424 -10.75 18.61 -35.16
C VAL A 424 -12.03 19.45 -35.23
N ASN A 425 -13.12 18.86 -35.76
CA ASN A 425 -14.42 19.54 -35.95
C ASN A 425 -14.32 20.95 -36.59
N SER A 426 -13.50 21.11 -37.64
CA SER A 426 -13.27 22.38 -38.34
C SER A 426 -12.54 23.47 -37.55
N LYS A 427 -11.95 23.13 -36.40
CA LYS A 427 -11.02 23.98 -35.64
C LYS A 427 -9.61 23.41 -35.70
N SER A 428 -8.62 24.28 -35.52
CA SER A 428 -7.24 23.82 -35.31
C SER A 428 -7.15 23.06 -34.00
N GLY A 429 -6.38 21.96 -33.97
CA GLY A 429 -6.16 21.18 -32.76
C GLY A 429 -5.53 22.01 -31.63
N LEU A 430 -4.74 23.02 -32.00
CA LEU A 430 -4.19 23.99 -31.06
C LEU A 430 -5.28 24.84 -30.39
N GLU A 431 -6.28 25.30 -31.15
CA GLU A 431 -7.39 26.10 -30.62
C GLU A 431 -8.19 25.28 -29.60
N VAL A 432 -8.53 24.03 -29.97
CA VAL A 432 -9.24 23.09 -29.09
C VAL A 432 -8.45 22.86 -27.80
N PHE A 433 -7.17 22.54 -27.93
CA PHE A 433 -6.31 22.25 -26.79
C PHE A 433 -6.15 23.44 -25.83
N ILE A 434 -5.86 24.64 -26.36
CA ILE A 434 -5.70 25.85 -25.54
C ILE A 434 -7.01 26.21 -24.85
N HIS A 435 -8.14 26.13 -25.55
CA HIS A 435 -9.44 26.44 -24.96
C HIS A 435 -9.74 25.54 -23.76
N VAL A 436 -9.61 24.22 -23.94
CA VAL A 436 -9.87 23.26 -22.86
C VAL A 436 -8.84 23.37 -21.73
N TRP A 437 -7.56 23.64 -22.04
CA TRP A 437 -6.56 23.88 -21.01
C TRP A 437 -6.91 25.14 -20.19
N CYS A 438 -7.20 26.27 -20.83
CA CYS A 438 -7.54 27.50 -20.12
C CYS A 438 -8.79 27.35 -19.24
N GLU A 439 -9.83 26.65 -19.71
CA GLU A 439 -11.05 26.42 -18.92
C GLU A 439 -10.82 25.52 -17.70
N ASN A 440 -9.91 24.54 -17.82
CA ASN A 440 -9.65 23.58 -16.75
C ASN A 440 -8.43 23.93 -15.89
N ALA A 441 -7.70 25.00 -16.21
CA ALA A 441 -6.44 25.36 -15.56
C ALA A 441 -6.58 25.54 -14.04
N GLU A 442 -7.69 26.12 -13.58
CA GLU A 442 -7.98 26.32 -12.16
C GLU A 442 -8.42 25.04 -11.44
N MET A 443 -8.93 24.04 -12.19
CA MET A 443 -9.39 22.75 -11.67
C MET A 443 -8.29 21.68 -11.66
N LEU A 444 -7.10 21.98 -12.17
CA LEU A 444 -5.94 21.07 -12.14
C LEU A 444 -5.45 20.86 -10.69
N GLN A 445 -6.02 19.88 -10.00
CA GLN A 445 -5.62 19.52 -8.65
C GLN A 445 -4.45 18.52 -8.65
N GLY A 446 -3.45 18.75 -7.79
CA GLY A 446 -2.31 17.84 -7.62
C GLY A 446 -0.97 18.55 -7.64
N ASN A 447 0.05 17.89 -7.11
CA ASN A 447 1.38 18.46 -6.94
C ASN A 447 2.18 18.39 -8.26
N TRP A 448 1.72 19.13 -9.28
CA TRP A 448 2.27 19.17 -10.65
C TRP A 448 3.75 19.54 -10.74
N PRO A 449 4.26 20.52 -9.96
CA PRO A 449 5.67 20.82 -9.97
C PRO A 449 6.50 19.60 -9.54
N SER A 450 6.02 18.77 -8.61
CA SER A 450 6.71 17.54 -8.18
C SER A 450 6.61 16.41 -9.21
N ARG A 451 5.55 16.26 -10.00
CA ARG A 451 5.52 15.26 -11.10
C ARG A 451 6.44 15.63 -12.27
N ILE A 452 6.73 16.93 -12.42
CA ILE A 452 7.71 17.45 -13.38
C ILE A 452 9.13 17.48 -12.77
N ARG A 453 9.28 17.69 -11.44
CA ARG A 453 10.57 17.82 -10.72
C ARG A 453 11.12 16.54 -10.06
N GLN A 454 10.30 15.55 -9.67
CA GLN A 454 10.77 14.22 -9.19
C GLN A 454 11.32 13.36 -10.35
N VAL A 455 11.83 14.02 -11.38
CA VAL A 455 12.25 13.50 -12.69
C VAL A 455 13.73 13.85 -12.92
N HIS A 456 14.43 14.25 -11.87
CA HIS A 456 15.89 14.31 -11.81
C HIS A 456 16.42 13.24 -10.88
#